data_AF-A0A0L0HV68-F1
#
_entry.id   AF-A0A0L0HV68-F1
#
_cell.length_a   1.000
_cell.length_b   1.000
_cell.length_c   1.000
_cell.angle_alpha   90.00
_cell.angle_beta   90.00
_cell.angle_gamma   90.00
#
_symmetry.space_group_name_H-M   'P 1'
#
loop_
_entity.id
_entity.type
_entity.pdbx_description
1 polymer ?
#
loop_
_entity_poly.entity_id
_entity_poly.type
_entity_poly.pdbx_seq_one_letter_code
_entity_poly.pdbx_strand_id
1 'polypeptide(L)'
;MPFTYDNYKDILVALDGPVAILTFNRPKYQNAWTEEMNKEVIHAFEQFDLDDRVRVVIVTGTGGAFCAGADLRKGDFSTDGRYQPITINDHRDGGGQASLVIQRCRKVVIAAINGPAVGVGITITLGMDIRIAYKDAKIGFVFVRRGIVPEATSTYLLPRLIGHSRTMTLFLTGKVYPAHSPLLSLLFSSLIDTPDQVLPAALELAKEIAGKTSAVSAAFAKALVWRPKASPEEQHLLDSKAMYATGNGADGKEGVKSFLEKRQPKFAGTVTKDLPDFYPWWDLVDVRSKI
;
A
#
# COMPACT_ATOMS: atom_id res chain seq x y z
N MET A 1 -24.01 3.65 7.95
CA MET A 1 -24.51 3.03 6.70
C MET A 1 -23.63 1.82 6.40
N PRO A 2 -24.12 0.76 5.74
CA PRO A 2 -23.24 -0.33 5.31
C PRO A 2 -22.15 0.23 4.38
N PHE A 3 -20.92 -0.26 4.52
CA PHE A 3 -19.85 0.07 3.56
C PHE A 3 -20.28 -0.47 2.18
N THR A 4 -20.49 0.46 1.25
CA THR A 4 -20.80 0.18 -0.14
C THR A 4 -19.59 0.62 -0.96
N TYR A 5 -19.11 -0.27 -1.82
CA TYR A 5 -17.94 -0.01 -2.67
C TYR A 5 -18.36 0.19 -4.14
N ASP A 6 -19.58 0.68 -4.32
CA ASP A 6 -20.22 0.87 -5.61
C ASP A 6 -20.01 2.32 -6.08
N ASN A 7 -20.20 2.55 -7.38
CA ASN A 7 -20.20 3.89 -8.01
C ASN A 7 -18.83 4.58 -8.16
N TYR A 8 -17.73 3.84 -8.08
CA TYR A 8 -16.45 4.33 -8.59
C TYR A 8 -16.42 4.29 -10.12
N LYS A 9 -15.75 5.27 -10.71
CA LYS A 9 -15.59 5.47 -12.14
C LYS A 9 -14.29 4.87 -12.67
N ASP A 10 -13.17 5.12 -12.01
CA ASP A 10 -11.82 4.77 -12.47
C ASP A 10 -11.24 3.54 -11.72
N ILE A 11 -11.91 3.07 -10.65
CA ILE A 11 -11.60 1.82 -9.95
C ILE A 11 -12.82 0.89 -9.84
N LEU A 12 -12.56 -0.39 -9.58
CA LEU A 12 -13.56 -1.39 -9.18
C LEU A 12 -13.17 -1.95 -7.82
N VAL A 13 -14.16 -2.30 -7.00
CA VAL A 13 -13.93 -2.97 -5.73
C VAL A 13 -14.86 -4.16 -5.61
N ALA A 14 -14.30 -5.32 -5.27
CA ALA A 14 -15.06 -6.53 -4.99
C ALA A 14 -14.61 -7.14 -3.66
N LEU A 15 -15.52 -7.83 -2.96
CA LEU A 15 -15.19 -8.61 -1.78
C LEU A 15 -15.17 -10.11 -2.13
N ASP A 16 -14.08 -10.80 -1.78
CA ASP A 16 -13.98 -12.26 -1.75
C ASP A 16 -13.77 -12.69 -0.29
N GLY A 17 -14.89 -12.94 0.40
CA GLY A 17 -14.89 -13.16 1.84
C GLY A 17 -14.24 -11.98 2.58
N PRO A 18 -13.16 -12.19 3.35
CA PRO A 18 -12.48 -11.14 4.08
C PRO A 18 -11.45 -10.34 3.26
N VAL A 19 -11.38 -10.55 1.94
CA VAL A 19 -10.42 -9.90 1.06
C VAL A 19 -11.13 -8.85 0.20
N ALA A 20 -10.71 -7.60 0.29
CA ALA A 20 -11.13 -6.54 -0.64
C ALA A 20 -10.17 -6.50 -1.83
N ILE A 21 -10.70 -6.51 -3.05
CA ILE A 21 -9.92 -6.47 -4.29
C ILE A 21 -10.21 -5.12 -4.96
N LEU A 22 -9.27 -4.19 -4.86
CA LEU A 22 -9.30 -2.92 -5.57
C LEU A 22 -8.60 -3.09 -6.93
N THR A 23 -9.34 -2.91 -8.02
CA THR A 23 -8.83 -3.03 -9.37
C THR A 23 -8.87 -1.69 -10.09
N PHE A 24 -7.72 -1.21 -10.58
CA PHE A 24 -7.67 -0.03 -11.45
C PHE A 24 -8.37 -0.32 -12.78
N ASN A 25 -9.34 0.51 -13.17
CA ASN A 25 -10.28 0.20 -14.25
C ASN A 25 -10.31 1.28 -15.34
N ARG A 26 -9.15 1.52 -15.96
CA ARG A 26 -9.03 2.36 -17.16
C ARG A 26 -8.21 1.64 -18.23
N PRO A 27 -8.61 0.43 -18.67
CA PRO A 27 -7.77 -0.45 -19.48
C PRO A 27 -7.40 0.16 -20.84
N LYS A 28 -8.30 0.95 -21.44
CA LYS A 28 -8.04 1.71 -22.68
C LYS A 28 -6.84 2.67 -22.56
N TYR A 29 -6.49 3.04 -21.34
CA TYR A 29 -5.44 4.00 -21.01
C TYR A 29 -4.36 3.38 -20.13
N GLN A 30 -4.25 2.04 -20.14
CA GLN A 30 -3.29 1.28 -19.33
C GLN A 30 -3.34 1.69 -17.84
N ASN A 31 -4.55 1.98 -17.35
CA ASN A 31 -4.80 2.38 -15.98
C ASN A 31 -4.01 3.63 -15.56
N ALA A 32 -3.78 4.57 -16.49
CA ALA A 32 -3.12 5.82 -16.17
C ALA A 32 -3.83 6.56 -15.02
N TRP A 33 -3.07 7.13 -14.10
CA TRP A 33 -3.55 7.73 -12.86
C TRP A 33 -4.14 9.11 -13.09
N THR A 34 -5.35 9.35 -12.58
CA THR A 34 -6.08 10.63 -12.66
C THR A 34 -6.31 11.20 -11.27
N GLU A 35 -6.70 12.47 -11.19
CA GLU A 35 -7.18 13.07 -9.95
C GLU A 35 -8.45 12.38 -9.43
N GLU A 36 -9.34 11.92 -10.32
CA GLU A 36 -10.54 11.18 -9.95
C GLU A 36 -10.17 9.85 -9.29
N MET A 37 -9.36 9.05 -9.98
CA MET A 37 -8.83 7.79 -9.46
C MET A 37 -8.10 7.97 -8.13
N ASN A 38 -7.38 9.08 -7.95
CA ASN A 38 -6.75 9.44 -6.68
C ASN A 38 -7.78 9.60 -5.56
N LYS A 39 -8.85 10.37 -5.79
CA LYS A 39 -9.94 10.57 -4.83
C LYS A 39 -10.64 9.26 -4.49
N GLU A 40 -10.92 8.44 -5.50
CA GLU A 40 -11.58 7.14 -5.33
C GLU A 40 -10.72 6.16 -4.53
N VAL A 41 -9.41 6.08 -4.80
CA VAL A 41 -8.49 5.24 -4.04
C VAL A 41 -8.38 5.70 -2.59
N ILE A 42 -8.26 7.02 -2.34
CA ILE A 42 -8.23 7.57 -0.98
C ILE A 42 -9.51 7.18 -0.23
N HIS A 43 -10.67 7.46 -0.83
CA HIS A 43 -11.96 7.13 -0.23
C HIS A 43 -12.11 5.63 0.03
N ALA A 44 -11.76 4.78 -0.94
CA ALA A 44 -11.84 3.33 -0.79
C ALA A 44 -10.99 2.81 0.38
N PHE A 45 -9.75 3.29 0.53
CA PHE A 45 -8.88 2.89 1.63
C PHE A 45 -9.36 3.40 3.00
N GLU A 46 -9.93 4.60 3.07
CA GLU A 46 -10.59 5.10 4.29
C GLU A 46 -11.78 4.20 4.68
N GLN A 47 -12.55 3.73 3.70
CA GLN A 47 -13.63 2.76 3.96
C GLN A 47 -13.09 1.37 4.35
N PHE A 48 -12.05 0.86 3.69
CA PHE A 48 -11.45 -0.43 4.03
C PHE A 48 -10.90 -0.46 5.46
N ASP A 49 -10.33 0.64 5.92
CA ASP A 49 -9.79 0.77 7.28
C ASP A 49 -10.88 0.60 8.35
N LEU A 50 -12.10 1.07 8.06
CA LEU A 50 -13.24 1.04 8.97
C LEU A 50 -14.13 -0.20 8.83
N ASP A 51 -14.04 -0.96 7.72
CA ASP A 51 -14.86 -2.14 7.49
C ASP A 51 -14.22 -3.41 8.04
N ASP A 52 -14.63 -3.86 9.23
CA ASP A 52 -14.10 -5.08 9.87
C ASP A 52 -14.36 -6.39 9.10
N ARG A 53 -15.21 -6.38 8.05
CA ARG A 53 -15.30 -7.50 7.12
C ARG A 53 -13.99 -7.67 6.35
N VAL A 54 -13.29 -6.58 6.07
CA VAL A 54 -12.03 -6.56 5.33
C VAL A 54 -10.86 -6.82 6.27
N ARG A 55 -10.06 -7.84 5.96
CA ARG A 55 -8.83 -8.23 6.66
C ARG A 55 -7.59 -7.93 5.83
N VAL A 56 -7.69 -8.13 4.52
CA VAL A 56 -6.61 -7.92 3.54
C VAL A 56 -7.18 -7.17 2.34
N VAL A 57 -6.41 -6.25 1.79
CA VAL A 57 -6.69 -5.52 0.57
C VAL A 57 -5.70 -5.94 -0.50
N ILE A 58 -6.17 -6.35 -1.66
CA ILE A 58 -5.36 -6.56 -2.86
C ILE A 58 -5.57 -5.37 -3.79
N VAL A 59 -4.49 -4.82 -4.34
CA VAL A 59 -4.53 -3.80 -5.39
C VAL A 59 -3.99 -4.40 -6.69
N THR A 60 -4.75 -4.34 -7.78
CA THR A 60 -4.35 -4.82 -9.11
C THR A 60 -4.88 -3.92 -10.23
N GLY A 61 -4.56 -4.22 -11.50
CA GLY A 61 -5.05 -3.46 -12.65
C GLY A 61 -5.83 -4.31 -13.64
N THR A 62 -6.88 -3.75 -14.23
CA THR A 62 -7.58 -4.38 -15.35
C THR A 62 -6.72 -4.43 -16.61
N GLY A 63 -6.98 -5.41 -17.46
CA GLY A 63 -6.25 -5.60 -18.72
C GLY A 63 -4.80 -6.04 -18.48
N GLY A 64 -3.91 -5.68 -19.41
CA GLY A 64 -2.49 -6.08 -19.37
C GLY A 64 -1.55 -5.12 -18.64
N ALA A 65 -2.08 -4.16 -17.86
CA ALA A 65 -1.27 -3.18 -17.14
C ALA A 65 -1.73 -3.02 -15.70
N PHE A 66 -0.77 -2.79 -14.80
CA PHE A 66 -1.08 -2.36 -13.45
C PHE A 66 -1.47 -0.88 -13.49
N CYS A 67 -0.51 0.00 -13.77
CA CYS A 67 -0.71 1.45 -13.98
C CYS A 67 0.49 2.03 -14.73
N ALA A 68 0.25 2.62 -15.91
CA ALA A 68 1.31 3.15 -16.79
C ALA A 68 1.85 4.54 -16.39
N GLY A 69 1.41 5.10 -15.26
CA GLY A 69 1.83 6.41 -14.77
C GLY A 69 0.71 7.44 -14.81
N ALA A 70 1.06 8.71 -14.62
CA ALA A 70 0.07 9.79 -14.60
C ALA A 70 -0.59 9.99 -15.98
N ASP A 71 -1.87 10.32 -15.97
CA ASP A 71 -2.62 10.66 -17.17
C ASP A 71 -2.35 12.11 -17.60
N LEU A 72 -1.37 12.28 -18.49
CA LEU A 72 -0.90 13.61 -18.93
C LEU A 72 -1.79 14.28 -19.99
N ARG A 73 -2.90 13.66 -20.41
CA ARG A 73 -3.68 14.12 -21.57
C ARG A 73 -4.57 15.33 -21.28
N LYS A 74 -4.83 15.62 -20.01
CA LYS A 74 -5.65 16.76 -19.57
C LYS A 74 -4.85 18.04 -19.28
N GLY A 75 -3.54 18.03 -19.46
CA GLY A 75 -2.68 19.16 -19.12
C GLY A 75 -1.69 18.81 -18.01
N ASP A 76 -0.58 19.52 -18.06
CA ASP A 76 0.66 19.31 -17.31
C ASP A 76 0.49 19.53 -15.80
N PHE A 77 1.51 19.17 -15.03
CA PHE A 77 1.70 19.42 -13.59
C PHE A 77 1.68 20.92 -13.19
N SER A 78 1.25 21.82 -14.07
CA SER A 78 1.05 23.26 -13.81
C SER A 78 -0.29 23.71 -14.39
N THR A 79 -1.09 24.42 -13.57
CA THR A 79 -2.44 24.86 -13.94
C THR A 79 -2.47 26.11 -14.83
N ASP A 80 -1.34 26.78 -15.06
CA ASP A 80 -1.27 28.05 -15.78
C ASP A 80 0.11 28.37 -16.40
N GLY A 81 1.05 27.41 -16.39
CA GLY A 81 2.40 27.60 -16.94
C GLY A 81 3.26 28.65 -16.22
N ARG A 82 2.81 29.17 -15.08
CA ARG A 82 3.58 30.11 -14.25
C ARG A 82 3.95 29.43 -12.95
N TYR A 83 5.25 29.23 -12.74
CA TYR A 83 5.75 28.82 -11.43
C TYR A 83 5.40 29.91 -10.40
N GLN A 84 4.56 29.57 -9.43
CA GLN A 84 4.35 30.38 -8.24
C GLN A 84 5.26 29.84 -7.14
N PRO A 85 5.98 30.71 -6.39
CA PRO A 85 6.66 30.28 -5.18
C PRO A 85 5.64 29.65 -4.22
N ILE A 86 5.87 28.39 -3.88
CA ILE A 86 5.07 27.65 -2.91
C ILE A 86 5.95 27.20 -1.75
N THR A 87 5.39 27.16 -0.54
CA THR A 87 5.99 26.52 0.62
C THR A 87 5.78 25.00 0.57
N ILE A 88 6.52 24.27 1.39
CA ILE A 88 6.37 22.81 1.53
C ILE A 88 4.94 22.37 1.93
N ASN A 89 4.13 23.28 2.47
CA ASN A 89 2.77 22.98 2.94
C ASN A 89 1.66 23.41 1.95
N ASP A 90 2.00 24.10 0.86
CA ASP A 90 0.99 24.68 -0.05
C ASP A 90 0.47 23.68 -1.08
N HIS A 91 1.27 22.65 -1.40
CA HIS A 91 0.92 21.63 -2.38
C HIS A 91 1.27 20.24 -1.87
N ARG A 92 0.35 19.29 -2.12
CA ARG A 92 0.55 17.87 -1.85
C ARG A 92 0.26 17.10 -3.11
N ASP A 93 1.22 16.32 -3.58
CA ASP A 93 1.05 15.49 -4.77
C ASP A 93 0.00 14.40 -4.51
N GLY A 94 -0.85 14.12 -5.51
CA GLY A 94 -1.92 13.12 -5.37
C GLY A 94 -1.38 11.74 -5.02
N GLY A 95 -0.34 11.29 -5.73
CA GLY A 95 0.31 10.00 -5.45
C GLY A 95 0.78 9.89 -3.99
N GLY A 96 1.29 10.96 -3.39
CA GLY A 96 1.72 11.03 -2.00
C GLY A 96 0.56 10.97 -1.03
N GLN A 97 -0.55 11.63 -1.33
CA GLN A 97 -1.78 11.49 -0.56
C GLN A 97 -2.27 10.03 -0.56
N ALA A 98 -2.34 9.39 -1.71
CA ALA A 98 -2.74 7.99 -1.85
C ALA A 98 -1.77 7.05 -1.12
N SER A 99 -0.46 7.16 -1.35
CA SER A 99 0.58 6.37 -0.67
C SER A 99 0.46 6.44 0.86
N LEU A 100 0.21 7.64 1.40
CA LEU A 100 0.08 7.83 2.85
C LEU A 100 -1.21 7.24 3.42
N VAL A 101 -2.33 7.29 2.69
CA VAL A 101 -3.58 6.64 3.13
C VAL A 101 -3.45 5.12 3.07
N ILE A 102 -2.85 4.58 2.00
CA ILE A 102 -2.56 3.15 1.84
C ILE A 102 -1.66 2.64 2.97
N GLN A 103 -0.56 3.33 3.27
CA GLN A 103 0.36 2.94 4.34
C GLN A 103 -0.29 3.02 5.73
N ARG A 104 -1.22 3.96 5.94
CA ARG A 104 -1.93 4.15 7.22
C ARG A 104 -3.09 3.16 7.43
N CYS A 105 -3.61 2.55 6.37
CA CYS A 105 -4.64 1.54 6.47
C CYS A 105 -4.17 0.38 7.36
N ARG A 106 -4.96 0.07 8.39
CA ARG A 106 -4.68 -0.97 9.39
C ARG A 106 -4.83 -2.37 8.83
N LYS A 107 -5.42 -2.52 7.64
CA LYS A 107 -5.54 -3.79 6.93
C LYS A 107 -4.22 -4.10 6.22
N VAL A 108 -3.92 -5.39 6.01
CA VAL A 108 -2.76 -5.80 5.21
C VAL A 108 -3.02 -5.45 3.75
N VAL A 109 -2.05 -4.87 3.05
CA VAL A 109 -2.18 -4.44 1.66
C VAL A 109 -1.18 -5.16 0.77
N ILE A 110 -1.67 -5.87 -0.25
CA ILE A 110 -0.88 -6.61 -1.22
C ILE A 110 -0.99 -5.93 -2.59
N ALA A 111 0.13 -5.53 -3.18
CA ALA A 111 0.20 -5.14 -4.58
C ALA A 111 0.29 -6.40 -5.46
N ALA A 112 -0.68 -6.61 -6.33
CA ALA A 112 -0.71 -7.66 -7.34
C ALA A 112 -0.44 -7.04 -8.72
N ILE A 113 0.85 -6.87 -9.06
CA ILE A 113 1.33 -6.13 -10.23
C ILE A 113 1.34 -7.05 -11.45
N ASN A 114 0.20 -7.08 -12.15
CA ASN A 114 -0.06 -7.96 -13.30
C ASN A 114 0.55 -7.47 -14.63
N GLY A 115 1.18 -6.31 -14.67
CA GLY A 115 1.73 -5.73 -15.91
C GLY A 115 2.54 -4.45 -15.66
N PRO A 116 2.74 -3.59 -16.67
CA PRO A 116 3.49 -2.34 -16.50
C PRO A 116 3.05 -1.50 -15.29
N ALA A 117 4.03 -1.09 -14.49
CA ALA A 117 3.90 -0.22 -13.33
C ALA A 117 4.97 0.89 -13.43
N VAL A 118 4.56 2.09 -13.85
CA VAL A 118 5.49 3.17 -14.23
C VAL A 118 5.09 4.48 -13.54
N GLY A 119 6.07 5.28 -13.10
CA GLY A 119 5.83 6.53 -12.39
C GLY A 119 4.99 6.30 -11.13
N VAL A 120 3.91 7.08 -10.98
CA VAL A 120 2.93 6.90 -9.90
C VAL A 120 2.43 5.46 -9.78
N GLY A 121 2.35 4.71 -10.89
CA GLY A 121 1.93 3.31 -10.89
C GLY A 121 2.84 2.36 -10.12
N ILE A 122 4.15 2.62 -10.01
CA ILE A 122 5.02 1.83 -9.13
C ILE A 122 5.20 2.49 -7.76
N THR A 123 5.24 3.83 -7.68
CA THR A 123 5.54 4.53 -6.43
C THR A 123 4.43 4.41 -5.39
N ILE A 124 3.15 4.31 -5.80
CA ILE A 124 2.02 4.06 -4.86
C ILE A 124 2.11 2.69 -4.19
N THR A 125 2.81 1.73 -4.79
CA THR A 125 2.96 0.37 -4.25
C THR A 125 4.01 0.28 -3.14
N LEU A 126 4.85 1.31 -2.99
CA LEU A 126 5.97 1.30 -2.04
C LEU A 126 5.50 1.37 -0.59
N GLY A 127 4.32 1.96 -0.34
CA GLY A 127 3.67 1.99 0.97
C GLY A 127 2.77 0.79 1.25
N MET A 128 2.61 -0.13 0.29
CA MET A 128 1.90 -1.40 0.49
C MET A 128 2.79 -2.39 1.24
N ASP A 129 2.22 -3.41 1.88
CA ASP A 129 2.98 -4.30 2.76
C ASP A 129 3.75 -5.35 1.96
N ILE A 130 3.08 -5.95 0.97
CA ILE A 130 3.62 -7.05 0.17
C ILE A 130 3.44 -6.71 -1.31
N ARG A 131 4.44 -7.03 -2.15
CA ARG A 131 4.39 -6.82 -3.60
C ARG A 131 4.68 -8.12 -4.34
N ILE A 132 3.68 -8.62 -5.06
CA ILE A 132 3.77 -9.75 -5.97
C ILE A 132 3.69 -9.19 -7.39
N ALA A 133 4.58 -9.60 -8.28
CA ALA A 133 4.62 -9.06 -9.64
C ALA A 133 4.76 -10.15 -10.70
N TYR A 134 4.18 -9.92 -11.87
CA TYR A 134 4.58 -10.65 -13.08
C TYR A 134 6.07 -10.39 -13.34
N LYS A 135 6.87 -11.45 -13.53
CA LYS A 135 8.33 -11.37 -13.61
C LYS A 135 8.84 -10.43 -14.71
N ASP A 136 8.13 -10.31 -15.83
CA ASP A 136 8.48 -9.42 -16.93
C ASP A 136 7.65 -8.12 -16.95
N ALA A 137 6.93 -7.82 -15.86
CA ALA A 137 6.26 -6.54 -15.70
C ALA A 137 7.27 -5.40 -15.88
N LYS A 138 6.89 -4.39 -16.67
CA LYS A 138 7.72 -3.21 -16.94
C LYS A 138 7.64 -2.26 -15.77
N ILE A 139 8.72 -2.17 -15.00
CA ILE A 139 8.83 -1.32 -13.81
C ILE A 139 9.69 -0.11 -14.13
N GLY A 140 9.18 1.11 -13.90
CA GLY A 140 9.89 2.33 -14.31
C GLY A 140 9.69 3.52 -13.38
N PHE A 141 10.78 4.03 -12.81
CA PHE A 141 10.81 5.30 -12.08
C PHE A 141 11.26 6.43 -13.01
N VAL A 142 10.41 6.75 -14.00
CA VAL A 142 10.80 7.50 -15.22
C VAL A 142 10.84 9.03 -15.08
N PHE A 143 10.73 9.56 -13.86
CA PHE A 143 10.51 10.98 -13.56
C PHE A 143 11.54 11.91 -14.20
N VAL A 144 12.84 11.63 -14.01
CA VAL A 144 13.91 12.51 -14.50
C VAL A 144 13.98 12.57 -16.04
N ARG A 145 13.50 11.52 -16.74
CA ARG A 145 13.37 11.53 -18.20
C ARG A 145 12.23 12.43 -18.70
N ARG A 146 11.38 12.88 -17.79
CA ARG A 146 10.27 13.81 -18.03
C ARG A 146 10.49 15.17 -17.35
N GLY A 147 11.70 15.44 -16.86
CA GLY A 147 12.04 16.73 -16.23
C GLY A 147 11.35 16.96 -14.88
N ILE A 148 10.84 15.92 -14.22
CA ILE A 148 10.17 15.99 -12.92
C ILE A 148 10.88 15.10 -11.89
N VAL A 149 10.58 15.32 -10.61
CA VAL A 149 11.16 14.55 -9.50
C VAL A 149 10.30 13.33 -9.16
N PRO A 150 10.88 12.27 -8.56
CA PRO A 150 10.09 11.18 -7.97
C PRO A 150 9.17 11.69 -6.87
N GLU A 151 7.94 11.16 -6.84
CA GLU A 151 6.82 11.60 -6.00
C GLU A 151 6.25 10.45 -5.15
N ALA A 152 5.02 10.59 -4.64
CA ALA A 152 4.33 9.54 -3.89
C ALA A 152 5.11 8.97 -2.70
N THR A 153 5.92 9.81 -2.06
CA THR A 153 6.85 9.45 -0.97
C THR A 153 7.96 8.46 -1.36
N SER A 154 8.18 8.25 -2.67
CA SER A 154 9.11 7.22 -3.17
C SER A 154 10.57 7.48 -2.78
N THR A 155 10.97 8.74 -2.65
CA THR A 155 12.32 9.14 -2.19
C THR A 155 12.58 8.76 -0.74
N TYR A 156 11.53 8.59 0.07
CA TYR A 156 11.63 8.07 1.43
C TYR A 156 11.57 6.54 1.46
N LEU A 157 10.62 5.94 0.73
CA LEU A 157 10.32 4.51 0.83
C LEU A 157 11.29 3.62 0.04
N LEU A 158 11.55 3.92 -1.23
CA LEU A 158 12.37 3.05 -2.08
C LEU A 158 13.77 2.76 -1.52
N PRO A 159 14.56 3.75 -1.03
CA PRO A 159 15.88 3.44 -0.50
C PRO A 159 15.86 2.58 0.77
N ARG A 160 14.76 2.58 1.53
CA ARG A 160 14.56 1.69 2.68
C ARG A 160 14.21 0.26 2.27
N LEU A 161 13.65 0.08 1.07
CA LEU A 161 13.27 -1.22 0.54
C LEU A 161 14.40 -1.91 -0.23
N ILE A 162 15.14 -1.17 -1.06
CA ILE A 162 16.14 -1.76 -1.97
C ILE A 162 17.57 -1.20 -1.80
N GLY A 163 17.77 -0.31 -0.83
CA GLY A 163 19.05 0.36 -0.60
C GLY A 163 19.29 1.57 -1.51
N HIS A 164 20.23 2.41 -1.09
CA HIS A 164 20.48 3.72 -1.69
C HIS A 164 21.01 3.63 -3.13
N SER A 165 22.03 2.81 -3.39
CA SER A 165 22.67 2.72 -4.72
C SER A 165 21.72 2.23 -5.83
N ARG A 166 20.92 1.20 -5.54
CA ARG A 166 19.90 0.72 -6.49
C ARG A 166 18.83 1.77 -6.74
N THR A 167 18.38 2.46 -5.69
CA THR A 167 17.44 3.59 -5.79
C THR A 167 17.98 4.70 -6.70
N MET A 168 19.23 5.15 -6.47
CA MET A 168 19.87 6.17 -7.29
C MET A 168 19.99 5.74 -8.75
N THR A 169 20.32 4.47 -9.00
CA THR A 169 20.39 3.92 -10.37
C THR A 169 19.03 3.97 -11.06
N LEU A 170 17.95 3.55 -10.38
CA LEU A 170 16.60 3.58 -10.94
C LEU A 170 16.11 5.00 -11.18
N PHE A 171 16.30 5.91 -10.21
CA PHE A 171 15.83 7.29 -10.29
C PHE A 171 16.62 8.12 -11.30
N LEU A 172 17.96 8.10 -11.27
CA LEU A 172 18.77 8.98 -12.12
C LEU A 172 18.84 8.52 -13.56
N THR A 173 18.70 7.21 -13.84
CA THR A 173 18.64 6.74 -15.23
C THR A 173 17.25 6.87 -15.83
N GLY A 174 16.21 6.81 -14.98
CA GLY A 174 14.80 6.73 -15.37
C GLY A 174 14.50 5.57 -16.33
N LYS A 175 15.34 4.53 -16.38
CA LYS A 175 15.16 3.38 -17.26
C LYS A 175 14.00 2.50 -16.77
N VAL A 176 13.38 1.80 -17.71
CA VAL A 176 12.38 0.77 -17.44
C VAL A 176 13.09 -0.58 -17.40
N TYR A 177 12.82 -1.37 -16.37
CA TYR A 177 13.39 -2.69 -16.16
C TYR A 177 12.28 -3.74 -16.01
N PRO A 178 12.52 -5.00 -16.38
CA PRO A 178 11.62 -6.08 -15.99
C PRO A 178 11.68 -6.28 -14.46
N ALA A 179 10.59 -6.74 -13.85
CA ALA A 179 10.50 -6.95 -12.41
C ALA A 179 11.57 -7.91 -11.87
N HIS A 180 12.01 -8.89 -12.68
CA HIS A 180 13.10 -9.82 -12.35
C HIS A 180 14.51 -9.21 -12.39
N SER A 181 14.66 -7.90 -12.67
CA SER A 181 15.96 -7.23 -12.67
C SER A 181 16.65 -7.32 -11.28
N PRO A 182 17.97 -7.55 -11.21
CA PRO A 182 18.72 -7.51 -9.96
C PRO A 182 18.60 -6.17 -9.18
N LEU A 183 18.27 -5.07 -9.87
CA LEU A 183 18.02 -3.77 -9.24
C LEU A 183 16.73 -3.76 -8.40
N LEU A 184 15.79 -4.65 -8.70
CA LEU A 184 14.46 -4.74 -8.11
C LEU A 184 14.27 -6.00 -7.25
N SER A 185 15.30 -6.83 -7.09
CA SER A 185 15.19 -8.14 -6.43
C SER A 185 14.75 -8.10 -4.97
N LEU A 186 14.91 -6.96 -4.29
CA LEU A 186 14.45 -6.75 -2.91
C LEU A 186 13.08 -6.05 -2.82
N LEU A 187 12.52 -5.62 -3.95
CA LEU A 187 11.26 -4.89 -3.98
C LEU A 187 10.05 -5.84 -3.93
N PHE A 188 10.15 -6.99 -4.57
CA PHE A 188 9.07 -7.96 -4.74
C PHE A 188 9.28 -9.17 -3.83
N SER A 189 8.23 -9.58 -3.11
CA SER A 189 8.26 -10.81 -2.29
C SER A 189 8.20 -12.07 -3.16
N SER A 190 7.56 -11.97 -4.32
CA SER A 190 7.40 -13.08 -5.25
C SER A 190 7.26 -12.56 -6.68
N LEU A 191 7.86 -13.30 -7.62
CA LEU A 191 7.72 -13.07 -9.05
C LEU A 191 6.96 -14.25 -9.66
N ILE A 192 5.93 -13.93 -10.44
CA ILE A 192 5.02 -14.88 -11.06
C ILE A 192 5.32 -14.97 -12.56
N ASP A 193 5.25 -16.18 -13.12
CA ASP A 193 5.66 -16.44 -14.50
C ASP A 193 4.75 -15.83 -15.56
N THR A 194 3.44 -15.71 -15.28
CA THR A 194 2.47 -15.16 -16.23
C THR A 194 1.60 -14.07 -15.58
N PRO A 195 1.16 -13.06 -16.35
CA PRO A 195 0.30 -11.97 -15.86
C PRO A 195 -0.98 -12.41 -15.14
N ASP A 196 -1.66 -13.42 -15.70
CA ASP A 196 -2.96 -13.91 -15.25
C ASP A 196 -2.89 -14.66 -13.90
N GLN A 197 -1.72 -15.16 -13.52
CA GLN A 197 -1.50 -15.87 -12.26
C GLN A 197 -1.15 -14.94 -11.09
N VAL A 198 -0.91 -13.64 -11.34
CA VAL A 198 -0.54 -12.69 -10.28
C VAL A 198 -1.67 -12.47 -9.27
N LEU A 199 -2.91 -12.25 -9.74
CA LEU A 199 -4.05 -12.06 -8.85
C LEU A 199 -4.42 -13.36 -8.09
N PRO A 200 -4.47 -14.55 -8.73
CA PRO A 200 -4.61 -15.82 -8.01
C PRO A 200 -3.58 -16.02 -6.88
N ALA A 201 -2.29 -15.78 -7.15
CA ALA A 201 -1.24 -15.89 -6.13
C ALA A 201 -1.44 -14.89 -4.97
N ALA A 202 -1.85 -13.66 -5.27
CA ALA A 202 -2.17 -12.66 -4.25
C ALA A 202 -3.40 -13.04 -3.43
N LEU A 203 -4.42 -13.63 -4.05
CA LEU A 203 -5.62 -14.13 -3.38
C LEU A 203 -5.33 -15.29 -2.44
N GLU A 204 -4.46 -16.22 -2.86
CA GLU A 204 -4.01 -17.32 -2.01
C GLU A 204 -3.34 -16.78 -0.73
N LEU A 205 -2.36 -15.89 -0.89
CA LEU A 205 -1.68 -15.26 0.24
C LEU A 205 -2.64 -14.45 1.12
N ALA A 206 -3.57 -13.71 0.52
CA ALA A 206 -4.56 -12.94 1.25
C ALA A 206 -5.49 -13.82 2.08
N LYS A 207 -5.95 -14.95 1.53
CA LYS A 207 -6.80 -15.93 2.22
C LYS A 207 -6.04 -16.63 3.35
N GLU A 208 -4.76 -16.92 3.14
CA GLU A 208 -3.90 -17.44 4.21
C GLU A 208 -3.80 -16.46 5.38
N ILE A 209 -3.45 -15.20 5.10
CA ILE A 209 -3.32 -14.17 6.14
C ILE A 209 -4.66 -13.97 6.85
N ALA A 210 -5.76 -13.78 6.10
CA ALA A 210 -7.07 -13.53 6.67
C ALA A 210 -7.61 -14.70 7.50
N GLY A 211 -7.31 -15.95 7.08
CA GLY A 211 -7.81 -17.16 7.73
C GLY A 211 -7.02 -17.62 8.94
N LYS A 212 -5.73 -17.22 9.07
CA LYS A 212 -4.82 -17.77 10.09
C LYS A 212 -4.27 -16.75 11.09
N THR A 213 -4.50 -15.45 10.91
CA THR A 213 -3.91 -14.40 11.76
C THR A 213 -4.95 -13.58 12.52
N SER A 214 -4.55 -12.89 13.58
CA SER A 214 -5.38 -11.87 14.27
C SER A 214 -5.34 -10.56 13.50
N ALA A 215 -6.49 -9.88 13.34
CA ALA A 215 -6.57 -8.57 12.67
C ALA A 215 -5.79 -7.51 13.44
N VAL A 216 -5.94 -7.53 14.77
CA VAL A 216 -5.30 -6.60 15.71
C VAL A 216 -3.80 -6.80 15.71
N SER A 217 -3.32 -8.04 15.84
CA SER A 217 -1.89 -8.33 15.85
C SER A 217 -1.23 -8.02 14.50
N ALA A 218 -1.92 -8.27 13.37
CA ALA A 218 -1.42 -7.91 12.04
C ALA A 218 -1.27 -6.38 11.89
N ALA A 219 -2.26 -5.60 12.34
CA ALA A 219 -2.21 -4.14 12.33
C ALA A 219 -1.05 -3.59 13.18
N PHE A 220 -0.79 -4.18 14.36
CA PHE A 220 0.37 -3.84 15.20
C PHE A 220 1.69 -4.18 14.54
N ALA A 221 1.86 -5.42 14.07
CA ALA A 221 3.10 -5.87 13.45
C ALA A 221 3.49 -4.96 12.27
N LYS A 222 2.50 -4.66 11.40
CA LYS A 222 2.64 -3.70 10.31
C LYS A 222 3.08 -2.33 10.82
N ALA A 223 2.36 -1.76 11.79
CA ALA A 223 2.66 -0.42 12.29
C ALA A 223 4.02 -0.31 12.98
N LEU A 224 4.44 -1.34 13.74
CA LEU A 224 5.75 -1.39 14.41
C LEU A 224 6.91 -1.35 13.41
N VAL A 225 6.74 -1.98 12.25
CA VAL A 225 7.74 -1.95 11.16
C VAL A 225 7.73 -0.60 10.43
N TRP A 226 6.55 -0.06 10.13
CA TRP A 226 6.44 1.20 9.38
C TRP A 226 6.71 2.47 10.21
N ARG A 227 6.55 2.40 11.54
CA ARG A 227 6.67 3.52 12.48
C ARG A 227 7.60 3.17 13.65
N PRO A 228 8.87 2.80 13.37
CA PRO A 228 9.81 2.45 14.43
C PRO A 228 10.19 3.70 15.24
N LYS A 229 10.64 3.49 16.47
CA LYS A 229 11.29 4.51 17.29
C LYS A 229 12.75 4.75 16.83
N ALA A 230 13.41 5.76 17.41
CA ALA A 230 14.73 6.18 16.94
C ALA A 230 15.86 5.26 17.42
N SER A 231 15.67 4.54 18.53
CA SER A 231 16.63 3.55 19.03
C SER A 231 16.00 2.17 19.28
N PRO A 232 16.82 1.10 19.35
CA PRO A 232 16.38 -0.23 19.77
C PRO A 232 15.71 -0.24 21.16
N GLU A 233 16.21 0.54 22.12
CA GLU A 233 15.65 0.64 23.47
C GLU A 233 14.27 1.29 23.46
N GLU A 234 14.10 2.40 22.73
CA GLU A 234 12.78 3.02 22.57
C GLU A 234 11.80 2.09 21.84
N GLN A 235 12.29 1.36 20.84
CA GLN A 235 11.50 0.36 20.11
C GLN A 235 11.08 -0.78 21.04
N HIS A 236 11.96 -1.23 21.93
CA HIS A 236 11.67 -2.28 22.89
C HIS A 236 10.58 -1.88 23.90
N LEU A 237 10.61 -0.64 24.40
CA LEU A 237 9.54 -0.16 25.26
C LEU A 237 8.17 -0.20 24.56
N LEU A 238 8.15 0.10 23.27
CA LEU A 238 6.96 0.05 22.45
C LEU A 238 6.52 -1.40 22.14
N ASP A 239 7.44 -2.28 21.73
CA ASP A 239 7.14 -3.68 21.43
C ASP A 239 6.64 -4.43 22.66
N SER A 240 7.19 -4.14 23.84
CA SER A 240 6.82 -4.77 25.10
C SER A 240 5.40 -4.37 25.49
N LYS A 241 5.05 -3.08 25.31
CA LYS A 241 3.68 -2.59 25.54
C LYS A 241 2.69 -3.23 24.56
N ALA A 242 3.05 -3.34 23.28
CA ALA A 242 2.23 -3.99 22.26
C ALA A 242 2.03 -5.48 22.51
N MET A 243 3.10 -6.20 22.87
CA MET A 243 3.06 -7.62 23.18
C MET A 243 2.23 -7.88 24.45
N TYR A 244 2.41 -7.07 25.50
CA TYR A 244 1.62 -7.19 26.71
C TYR A 244 0.11 -6.97 26.42
N ALA A 245 -0.24 -5.94 25.67
CA ALA A 245 -1.64 -5.65 25.33
C ALA A 245 -2.27 -6.75 24.47
N THR A 246 -1.61 -7.18 23.39
CA THR A 246 -2.15 -8.18 22.47
C THR A 246 -2.15 -9.60 23.07
N GLY A 247 -1.13 -9.96 23.86
CA GLY A 247 -1.04 -11.25 24.56
C GLY A 247 -2.12 -11.44 25.62
N ASN A 248 -2.53 -10.38 26.32
CA ASN A 248 -3.62 -10.42 27.30
C ASN A 248 -5.02 -10.20 26.67
N GLY A 249 -5.07 -9.82 25.40
CA GLY A 249 -6.31 -9.63 24.63
C GLY A 249 -7.04 -10.93 24.31
N ALA A 250 -8.25 -10.80 23.76
CA ALA A 250 -9.09 -11.95 23.38
C ALA A 250 -8.38 -12.88 22.38
N ASP A 251 -7.75 -12.31 21.35
CA ASP A 251 -7.03 -13.07 20.34
C ASP A 251 -5.75 -13.73 20.91
N GLY A 252 -5.04 -13.09 21.84
CA GLY A 252 -3.89 -13.70 22.52
C GLY A 252 -4.28 -14.96 23.29
N LYS A 253 -5.37 -14.90 24.06
CA LYS A 253 -5.93 -16.05 24.79
C LYS A 253 -6.39 -17.16 23.84
N GLU A 254 -7.08 -16.81 22.76
CA GLU A 254 -7.51 -17.77 21.74
C GLU A 254 -6.32 -18.44 21.04
N GLY A 255 -5.25 -17.69 20.74
CA GLY A 255 -4.04 -18.24 20.14
C GLY A 255 -3.37 -19.29 21.04
N VAL A 256 -3.25 -19.02 22.34
CA VAL A 256 -2.74 -20.00 23.32
C VAL A 256 -3.65 -21.23 23.37
N LYS A 257 -4.97 -21.01 23.47
CA LYS A 257 -5.96 -22.08 23.55
C LYS A 257 -5.93 -22.99 22.31
N SER A 258 -5.99 -22.41 21.12
CA SER A 258 -6.00 -23.18 19.86
C SER A 258 -4.72 -23.97 19.65
N PHE A 259 -3.58 -23.41 20.08
CA PHE A 259 -2.29 -24.09 20.03
C PHE A 259 -2.27 -25.35 20.91
N LEU A 260 -2.71 -25.23 22.17
CA LEU A 260 -2.81 -26.37 23.09
C LEU A 260 -3.80 -27.44 22.60
N GLU A 261 -4.91 -27.00 22.00
CA GLU A 261 -5.96 -27.86 21.44
C GLU A 261 -5.62 -28.41 20.03
N LYS A 262 -4.47 -28.02 19.44
CA LYS A 262 -4.04 -28.40 18.08
C LYS A 262 -5.09 -28.15 16.99
N ARG A 263 -5.78 -27.01 17.07
CA ARG A 263 -6.77 -26.58 16.08
C ARG A 263 -6.43 -25.21 15.49
N GLN A 264 -7.12 -24.86 14.41
CA GLN A 264 -7.02 -23.49 13.87
C GLN A 264 -7.60 -22.48 14.87
N PRO A 265 -6.96 -21.32 15.05
CA PRO A 265 -7.48 -20.25 15.88
C PRO A 265 -8.73 -19.62 15.26
N LYS A 266 -9.63 -19.15 16.12
CA LYS A 266 -10.82 -18.38 15.74
C LYS A 266 -10.70 -16.97 16.33
N PHE A 267 -9.82 -16.17 15.73
CA PHE A 267 -9.61 -14.78 16.15
C PHE A 267 -10.87 -13.95 15.88
N ALA A 268 -11.36 -13.29 16.92
CA ALA A 268 -12.56 -12.45 16.87
C ALA A 268 -12.24 -10.96 16.94
N GLY A 269 -10.99 -10.60 17.28
CA GLY A 269 -10.53 -9.22 17.38
C GLY A 269 -10.64 -8.47 16.06
N THR A 270 -11.13 -7.25 16.15
CA THR A 270 -11.35 -6.30 15.06
C THR A 270 -10.53 -5.03 15.27
N VAL A 271 -10.06 -4.40 14.20
CA VAL A 271 -9.22 -3.21 14.35
C VAL A 271 -10.02 -1.99 14.81
N THR A 272 -11.33 -1.93 14.56
CA THR A 272 -12.15 -0.79 14.99
C THR A 272 -12.52 -0.82 16.47
N LYS A 273 -12.53 -1.99 17.11
CA LYS A 273 -12.97 -2.15 18.52
C LYS A 273 -11.87 -2.57 19.47
N ASP A 274 -10.93 -3.40 18.99
CA ASP A 274 -10.01 -4.13 19.86
C ASP A 274 -8.56 -3.64 19.77
N LEU A 275 -8.30 -2.56 19.02
CA LEU A 275 -7.02 -1.86 19.08
C LEU A 275 -6.90 -1.10 20.41
N PRO A 276 -5.80 -1.28 21.17
CA PRO A 276 -5.55 -0.55 22.41
C PRO A 276 -5.39 0.96 22.20
N ASP A 277 -5.74 1.73 23.22
CA ASP A 277 -5.79 3.21 23.18
C ASP A 277 -4.46 3.92 22.88
N PHE A 278 -3.32 3.24 23.03
CA PHE A 278 -2.02 3.81 22.66
C PHE A 278 -1.70 3.65 21.16
N TYR A 279 -2.58 3.02 20.39
CA TYR A 279 -2.54 2.98 18.94
C TYR A 279 -3.43 4.10 18.37
N PRO A 280 -2.91 4.96 17.47
CA PRO A 280 -1.52 5.07 17.04
C PRO A 280 -0.62 5.74 18.09
N TRP A 281 0.63 5.31 18.20
CA TRP A 281 1.64 5.92 19.10
C TRP A 281 2.45 7.06 18.45
N TRP A 282 2.02 7.49 17.27
CA TRP A 282 2.66 8.53 16.48
C TRP A 282 1.65 9.63 16.17
N ASP A 283 2.14 10.85 16.12
CA ASP A 283 1.35 11.98 15.67
C ASP A 283 1.34 12.03 14.14
N LEU A 284 0.18 12.39 13.58
CA LEU A 284 0.11 12.76 12.17
C LEU A 284 0.62 14.19 12.01
N VAL A 285 1.45 14.40 10.98
CA VAL A 285 1.87 15.75 10.59
C VAL A 285 0.62 16.58 10.27
N ASP A 286 0.48 17.76 10.87
CA ASP A 286 -0.59 18.70 10.51
C ASP A 286 -0.30 19.26 9.12
N VAL A 287 -1.14 18.85 8.17
CA VAL A 287 -1.06 19.18 6.74
C VAL A 287 -2.06 20.26 6.34
N ARG A 288 -2.80 20.83 7.30
CA ARG A 288 -3.67 21.98 7.02
C ARG A 288 -2.79 23.19 6.78
N SER A 289 -3.08 23.97 5.74
CA SER A 289 -2.43 25.27 5.59
C SER A 289 -2.74 26.08 6.85
N LYS A 290 -1.70 26.59 7.50
CA LYS A 290 -1.88 27.68 8.45
C LYS A 290 -2.25 28.89 7.61
N ILE A 291 -3.56 29.06 7.37
CA ILE A 291 -4.11 30.29 6.78
C ILE A 291 -3.82 31.43 7.77
#